data_AF-A0A1G8XAF0-F1
#
_entry.id   AF-A0A1G8XAF0-F1
#
_cell.length_a   1.000
_cell.length_b   1.000
_cell.length_c   1.000
_cell.angle_alpha   90.00
_cell.angle_beta   90.00
_cell.angle_gamma   90.00
#
_symmetry.space_group_name_H-M   'P 1'
#
loop_
_entity.id
_entity.type
_entity.pdbx_description
1 polymer ?
#
loop_
_entity_poly.entity_id
_entity_poly.type
_entity_poly.pdbx_seq_one_letter_code
_entity_poly.pdbx_strand_id
1 'polypeptide(L)'
;MPLTRFLKHLLLALLATGVFAADAQEPEPESEVESAGQASELSPEASLEEQEQACLREQLLVAPASITLEEMRRFCAVRVREIPAEREPQPLFGTVAEPPPGETETTLEAETSKAAQAIRDAANNPFTLASHKVNYLLPVVYNPSPNEAGLEDFDVEGADTRLDKVEVQFQLSVQVPVWRGFLGKASFMSLAYTNKSFWQAYNSEDSSPFRETNHEPEMIVTWLNDWSVLGFQNVANQLAINHQSNGRSGSLSRSWNRIYANFFFERENVIISFKPWYRIPEDRENDDNPDIEAYLGHFELAGTFTGANGHSVSMMLRNNLRSDNHGAFELRWGFPLGSRVRGYVKYFTGYGESLIDYDEAVNTLGVGFELARGTQ
;
A
#
# COMPACT_ATOMS: atom_id res chain seq x y z
N MET A 1 -1.04 -34.05 30.84
CA MET A 1 -1.26 -35.23 29.97
C MET A 1 -2.75 -35.31 29.66
N PRO A 2 -3.21 -35.44 28.39
CA PRO A 2 -2.47 -35.59 27.14
C PRO A 2 -2.83 -34.50 26.11
N LEU A 3 -1.90 -33.58 25.88
CA LEU A 3 -1.92 -32.62 24.76
C LEU A 3 -0.69 -32.91 23.87
N THR A 4 -0.45 -34.19 23.55
CA THR A 4 0.79 -34.65 22.89
C THR A 4 0.55 -35.79 21.87
N ARG A 5 -0.68 -36.01 21.41
CA ARG A 5 -0.99 -37.04 20.40
C ARG A 5 -1.48 -36.53 19.05
N PHE A 6 -1.82 -35.25 18.90
CA PHE A 6 -2.31 -34.71 17.62
C PHE A 6 -1.22 -34.17 16.69
N LEU A 7 -0.04 -33.82 17.22
CA LEU A 7 1.06 -33.24 16.43
C LEU A 7 2.01 -34.29 15.79
N LYS A 8 1.70 -35.58 15.88
CA LYS A 8 2.54 -36.68 15.36
C LYS A 8 1.99 -37.39 14.13
N HIS A 9 0.87 -36.93 13.55
CA HIS A 9 0.26 -37.57 12.36
C HIS A 9 0.20 -36.66 11.12
N LEU A 10 0.77 -35.44 11.17
CA LEU A 10 0.85 -34.56 10.00
C LEU A 10 2.22 -34.58 9.30
N LEU A 11 3.20 -35.36 9.79
CA LEU A 11 4.55 -35.43 9.22
C LEU A 11 4.88 -36.79 8.56
N LEU A 12 3.87 -37.58 8.20
CA LEU A 12 4.05 -38.90 7.59
C LEU A 12 2.99 -39.18 6.51
N ALA A 13 2.85 -38.28 5.54
CA ALA A 13 1.93 -38.45 4.41
C ALA A 13 2.45 -37.79 3.11
N LEU A 14 3.76 -37.88 2.85
CA LEU A 14 4.36 -37.39 1.59
C LEU A 14 5.42 -38.35 1.01
N LEU A 15 5.33 -39.64 1.34
CA LEU A 15 6.17 -40.69 0.75
C LEU A 15 5.32 -41.92 0.45
N ALA A 16 4.72 -41.96 -0.75
CA ALA A 16 4.48 -43.19 -1.52
C ALA A 16 3.63 -42.86 -2.76
N THR A 17 4.25 -42.88 -3.94
CA THR A 17 3.75 -43.64 -5.11
C THR A 17 4.85 -43.66 -6.17
N GLY A 18 5.32 -44.87 -6.46
CA GLY A 18 6.30 -45.16 -7.52
C GLY A 18 5.69 -45.03 -8.92
N VAL A 19 6.51 -44.64 -9.90
CA VAL A 19 7.18 -45.54 -10.86
C VAL A 19 6.27 -46.00 -12.00
N PHE A 20 6.54 -45.46 -13.19
CA PHE A 20 6.45 -46.21 -14.45
C PHE A 20 7.77 -46.01 -15.21
N ALA A 21 8.39 -47.13 -15.58
CA ALA A 21 9.60 -47.22 -16.38
C ALA A 21 9.26 -47.30 -17.87
N ALA A 22 10.10 -46.71 -18.72
CA ALA A 22 10.26 -47.13 -20.12
C ALA A 22 11.61 -46.67 -20.67
N ASP A 23 12.41 -47.69 -20.98
CA ASP A 23 13.45 -47.89 -22.00
C ASP A 23 14.47 -46.81 -22.42
N ALA A 24 15.70 -47.30 -22.51
CA ALA A 24 16.89 -46.63 -23.00
C ALA A 24 17.03 -46.78 -24.52
N GLN A 25 17.45 -45.72 -25.21
CA GLN A 25 18.04 -45.81 -26.55
C GLN A 25 19.02 -44.65 -26.75
N GLU A 26 20.31 -44.97 -26.94
CA GLU A 26 21.34 -44.02 -27.40
C GLU A 26 21.13 -43.67 -28.88
N PRO A 27 21.51 -42.45 -29.28
CA PRO A 27 22.39 -42.35 -30.46
C PRO A 27 23.44 -41.21 -30.38
N GLU A 28 24.61 -41.46 -30.98
CA GLU A 28 25.54 -40.46 -31.55
C GLU A 28 25.35 -40.40 -33.10
N PRO A 29 26.00 -39.49 -33.86
CA PRO A 29 26.13 -38.03 -33.71
C PRO A 29 25.76 -37.26 -35.02
N GLU A 30 25.97 -35.94 -35.00
CA GLU A 30 26.02 -34.96 -36.12
C GLU A 30 24.72 -34.36 -36.71
N SER A 31 24.54 -33.04 -36.50
CA SER A 31 24.70 -32.03 -37.56
C SER A 31 24.61 -30.61 -37.00
N GLU A 32 25.52 -29.75 -37.47
CA GLU A 32 25.65 -28.34 -37.15
C GLU A 32 24.42 -27.53 -37.58
N VAL A 33 23.89 -26.70 -36.68
CA VAL A 33 23.15 -25.49 -37.04
C VAL A 33 23.62 -24.37 -36.12
N GLU A 34 24.42 -23.46 -36.66
CA GLU A 34 24.73 -22.17 -36.04
C GLU A 34 23.44 -21.38 -35.81
N SER A 35 23.19 -21.01 -34.55
CA SER A 35 22.20 -20.01 -34.17
C SER A 35 22.88 -18.96 -33.32
N ALA A 36 23.11 -17.80 -33.93
CA ALA A 36 23.58 -16.58 -33.29
C ALA A 36 22.71 -16.21 -32.08
N GLY A 37 23.33 -16.17 -30.89
CA GLY A 37 22.63 -15.85 -29.65
C GLY A 37 23.46 -16.14 -28.40
N GLN A 38 24.76 -15.86 -28.42
CA GLN A 38 25.56 -15.86 -27.19
C GLN A 38 25.50 -14.47 -26.56
N ALA A 39 24.67 -14.34 -25.52
CA ALA A 39 25.00 -13.45 -24.43
C ALA A 39 26.37 -13.89 -23.91
N SER A 40 27.38 -13.04 -24.09
CA SER A 40 28.73 -13.28 -23.60
C SER A 40 28.70 -13.35 -22.08
N GLU A 41 28.55 -14.53 -21.51
CA GLU A 41 28.98 -14.80 -20.14
C GLU A 41 30.49 -14.53 -20.09
N LEU A 42 30.86 -13.38 -19.53
CA LEU A 42 32.27 -13.02 -19.33
C LEU A 42 32.89 -13.99 -18.33
N SER A 43 34.05 -14.52 -18.71
CA SER A 43 34.86 -15.36 -17.84
C SER A 43 35.29 -14.59 -16.59
N PRO A 44 35.56 -15.27 -15.46
CA PRO A 44 35.97 -14.63 -14.20
C PRO A 44 37.31 -13.87 -14.24
N GLU A 45 37.95 -13.79 -15.41
CA GLU A 45 39.27 -13.20 -15.62
C GLU A 45 39.25 -11.88 -16.42
N ALA A 46 38.07 -11.39 -16.79
CA ALA A 46 37.96 -10.10 -17.50
C ALA A 46 38.49 -8.95 -16.61
N SER A 47 39.29 -8.06 -17.19
CA SER A 47 39.81 -6.89 -16.50
C SER A 47 38.69 -5.98 -15.99
N LEU A 48 38.95 -5.20 -14.94
CA LEU A 48 37.96 -4.26 -14.39
C LEU A 48 37.43 -3.30 -15.47
N GLU A 49 38.28 -2.90 -16.41
CA GLU A 49 37.90 -2.01 -17.51
C GLU A 49 36.95 -2.71 -18.50
N GLU A 50 37.17 -3.99 -18.81
CA GLU A 50 36.26 -4.77 -19.67
C GLU A 50 34.89 -4.99 -19.00
N GLN A 51 34.87 -5.20 -17.68
CA GLN A 51 33.63 -5.32 -16.91
C GLN A 51 32.87 -3.99 -16.84
N GLU A 52 33.58 -2.87 -16.66
CA GLU A 52 32.98 -1.52 -16.68
C GLU A 52 32.39 -1.22 -18.08
N GLN A 53 33.10 -1.58 -19.15
CA GLN A 53 32.63 -1.41 -20.53
C GLN A 53 31.42 -2.30 -20.86
N ALA A 54 31.39 -3.53 -20.37
CA ALA A 54 30.25 -4.43 -20.53
C ALA A 54 28.99 -3.89 -19.84
N CYS A 55 29.14 -3.40 -18.60
CA CYS A 55 28.05 -2.73 -17.87
C CYS A 55 27.55 -1.49 -18.63
N LEU A 56 28.45 -0.67 -19.18
CA LEU A 56 28.05 0.52 -19.94
C LEU A 56 27.24 0.17 -21.19
N ARG A 57 27.62 -0.88 -21.92
CA ARG A 57 26.86 -1.35 -23.09
C ARG A 57 25.47 -1.85 -22.71
N GLU A 58 25.35 -2.54 -21.57
CA GLU A 58 24.06 -2.96 -21.03
C GLU A 58 23.20 -1.73 -20.68
N GLN A 59 23.74 -0.77 -19.93
CA GLN A 59 23.02 0.44 -19.51
C GLN A 59 22.56 1.30 -20.69
N LEU A 60 23.32 1.36 -21.79
CA LEU A 60 22.89 2.07 -23.01
C LEU A 60 21.61 1.48 -23.64
N LEU A 61 21.28 0.22 -23.37
CA LEU A 61 20.11 -0.45 -23.92
C LEU A 61 18.89 -0.41 -22.99
N VAL A 62 19.11 -0.32 -21.68
CA VAL A 62 18.03 -0.46 -20.67
C VAL A 62 17.76 0.80 -19.86
N ALA A 63 18.69 1.75 -19.81
CA ALA A 63 18.55 2.92 -18.95
C ALA A 63 17.61 3.98 -19.56
N PRO A 64 16.91 4.78 -18.74
CA PRO A 64 16.01 5.82 -19.22
C PRO A 64 16.73 6.91 -20.04
N ALA A 65 16.08 7.49 -21.03
CA ALA A 65 16.67 8.52 -21.91
C ALA A 65 17.11 9.82 -21.20
N SER A 66 16.71 10.02 -19.94
CA SER A 66 17.05 11.20 -19.12
C SER A 66 18.36 11.08 -18.36
N ILE A 67 18.97 9.88 -18.28
CA ILE A 67 20.24 9.68 -17.57
C ILE A 67 21.41 10.13 -18.44
N THR A 68 22.38 10.79 -17.83
CA THR A 68 23.59 11.26 -18.52
C THR A 68 24.62 10.13 -18.64
N LEU A 69 25.50 10.24 -19.65
CA LEU A 69 26.61 9.29 -19.82
C LEU A 69 27.58 9.30 -18.62
N GLU A 70 27.68 10.42 -17.91
CA GLU A 70 28.50 10.54 -16.71
C GLU A 70 27.93 9.72 -15.54
N GLU A 71 26.61 9.80 -15.33
CA GLU A 71 25.91 9.00 -14.32
C GLU A 71 26.00 7.50 -14.62
N MET A 72 25.85 7.10 -15.88
CA MET A 72 26.03 5.71 -16.30
C MET A 72 27.45 5.19 -15.99
N ARG A 73 28.48 6.01 -16.26
CA ARG A 73 29.89 5.67 -15.97
C ARG A 73 30.14 5.51 -14.48
N ARG A 74 29.59 6.41 -13.67
CA ARG A 74 29.72 6.35 -12.21
C ARG A 74 29.06 5.08 -11.66
N PHE A 75 27.85 4.76 -12.11
CA PHE A 75 27.13 3.55 -11.74
C PHE A 75 27.93 2.28 -12.05
N CYS A 76 28.45 2.15 -13.29
CA CYS A 76 29.20 0.97 -13.69
C CYS A 76 30.54 0.82 -12.97
N ALA A 77 31.25 1.93 -12.69
CA ALA A 77 32.49 1.90 -11.93
C ALA A 77 32.29 1.42 -10.49
N VAL A 78 31.18 1.79 -9.84
CA VAL A 78 30.84 1.30 -8.50
C VAL A 78 30.47 -0.18 -8.56
N ARG A 79 29.58 -0.56 -9.49
CA ARG A 79 29.07 -1.93 -9.64
C ARG A 79 30.18 -2.98 -9.85
N VAL A 80 31.25 -2.62 -10.56
CA VAL A 80 32.36 -3.51 -10.88
C VAL A 80 33.41 -3.58 -9.76
N ARG A 81 33.51 -2.54 -8.92
CA ARG A 81 34.52 -2.45 -7.85
C ARG A 81 34.05 -3.03 -6.52
N GLU A 82 32.74 -3.25 -6.34
CA GLU A 82 32.22 -3.93 -5.16
C GLU A 82 32.51 -5.45 -5.22
N ILE A 83 33.28 -5.92 -4.22
CA ILE A 83 33.66 -7.33 -4.04
C ILE A 83 32.39 -8.18 -3.85
N PRO A 84 32.29 -9.40 -4.44
CA PRO A 84 31.08 -10.22 -4.40
C PRO A 84 30.86 -10.94 -3.04
N ALA A 85 30.94 -10.21 -1.93
CA ALA A 85 30.66 -10.69 -0.59
C ALA A 85 29.69 -9.73 0.12
N GLU A 86 28.46 -9.70 -0.39
CA GLU A 86 27.19 -9.34 0.30
C GLU A 86 26.12 -9.07 -0.78
N ARG A 87 25.77 -10.12 -1.54
CA ARG A 87 24.57 -10.08 -2.37
C ARG A 87 23.48 -10.88 -1.67
N GLU A 88 22.70 -10.23 -0.83
CA GLU A 88 21.30 -10.63 -0.71
C GLU A 88 20.57 -10.07 -1.96
N PRO A 89 19.90 -10.90 -2.75
CA PRO A 89 19.19 -10.44 -3.93
C PRO A 89 18.04 -9.53 -3.47
N GLN A 90 18.17 -8.22 -3.69
CA GLN A 90 17.04 -7.29 -3.53
C GLN A 90 16.04 -7.59 -4.66
N PRO A 91 14.82 -8.04 -4.34
CA PRO A 91 13.78 -8.16 -5.34
C PRO A 91 13.32 -6.76 -5.75
N LEU A 92 13.12 -6.58 -7.05
CA LEU A 92 12.64 -5.37 -7.68
C LEU A 92 11.16 -5.13 -7.36
N PHE A 93 10.85 -4.77 -6.11
CA PHE A 93 9.57 -4.18 -5.75
C PHE A 93 9.79 -3.09 -4.68
N GLY A 94 9.58 -1.84 -5.11
CA GLY A 94 9.19 -0.73 -4.25
C GLY A 94 10.09 -0.45 -3.06
N THR A 95 11.33 -0.03 -3.30
CA THR A 95 12.08 0.73 -2.30
C THR A 95 12.34 2.13 -2.84
N VAL A 96 11.90 3.13 -2.08
CA VAL A 96 12.38 4.51 -2.23
C VAL A 96 13.89 4.41 -2.04
N ALA A 97 14.65 4.78 -3.07
CA ALA A 97 16.10 4.81 -2.98
C ALA A 97 16.49 5.77 -1.85
N GLU A 98 17.17 5.28 -0.81
CA GLU A 98 17.87 6.18 0.10
C GLU A 98 18.93 6.92 -0.73
N PRO A 99 19.02 8.26 -0.62
CA PRO A 99 20.07 8.99 -1.30
C PRO A 99 21.44 8.51 -0.79
N PRO A 100 22.45 8.43 -1.68
CA PRO A 100 23.77 7.96 -1.29
C PRO A 100 24.34 8.86 -0.17
N PRO A 101 25.03 8.29 0.83
CA PRO A 101 25.63 9.08 1.90
C PRO A 101 26.80 9.87 1.31
N GLY A 102 26.61 11.17 1.06
CA GLY A 102 27.73 12.02 0.63
C GLY A 102 27.44 13.34 -0.08
N GLU A 103 26.20 13.75 -0.32
CA GLU A 103 25.92 15.07 -0.89
C GLU A 103 25.28 16.00 0.15
N THR A 104 26.10 16.52 1.05
CA THR A 104 25.76 17.69 1.87
C THR A 104 25.73 18.93 0.98
N GLU A 105 24.59 19.22 0.35
CA GLU A 105 24.25 20.61 0.06
C GLU A 105 23.82 21.27 1.36
N THR A 106 24.56 22.32 1.73
CA THR A 106 24.35 23.12 2.93
C THR A 106 23.07 23.94 2.78
N THR A 107 21.94 23.33 3.12
CA THR A 107 20.75 24.05 3.57
C THR A 107 20.47 23.63 5.00
N LEU A 108 20.02 24.58 5.83
CA LEU A 108 19.63 24.34 7.22
C LEU A 108 18.44 23.36 7.21
N GLU A 109 18.72 22.07 7.18
CA GLU A 109 17.73 21.01 7.30
C GLU A 109 17.21 21.03 8.73
N ALA A 110 16.04 21.65 8.93
CA ALA A 110 15.19 21.27 10.04
C ALA A 110 15.03 19.74 9.97
N GLU A 111 15.16 19.02 11.09
CA GLU A 111 14.93 17.59 11.17
C GLU A 111 13.49 17.26 10.73
N THR A 112 13.28 17.09 9.42
CA THR A 112 11.97 16.77 8.84
C THR A 112 11.65 15.32 9.16
N SER A 113 10.45 15.04 9.66
CA SER A 113 10.01 13.67 9.87
C SER A 113 10.07 12.86 8.59
N LYS A 114 10.19 11.55 8.74
CA LYS A 114 10.12 10.59 7.63
C LYS A 114 8.85 10.74 6.79
N ALA A 115 7.75 11.22 7.36
CA ALA A 115 6.49 11.43 6.63
C ALA A 115 6.59 12.65 5.69
N ALA A 116 7.13 13.77 6.19
CA ALA A 116 7.38 14.94 5.35
C ALA A 116 8.41 14.65 4.25
N GLN A 117 9.46 13.87 4.55
CA GLN A 117 10.41 13.38 3.57
C GLN A 117 9.73 12.51 2.52
N ALA A 118 8.91 11.53 2.91
CA ALA A 118 8.20 10.67 1.95
C ALA A 118 7.30 11.47 0.98
N ILE A 119 6.64 12.54 1.44
CA ILE A 119 5.86 13.43 0.57
C ILE A 119 6.77 14.17 -0.42
N ARG A 120 7.94 14.64 0.02
CA ARG A 120 8.94 15.31 -0.83
C ARG A 120 9.57 14.35 -1.84
N ASP A 121 9.89 13.14 -1.42
CA ASP A 121 10.52 12.12 -2.26
C ASP A 121 9.57 11.64 -3.35
N ALA A 122 8.28 11.44 -3.00
CA ALA A 122 7.23 11.19 -3.97
C ALA A 122 7.22 12.29 -5.04
N ALA A 123 7.39 13.56 -4.65
CA ALA A 123 7.44 14.66 -5.59
C ALA A 123 8.68 14.66 -6.51
N ASN A 124 9.77 13.94 -6.18
CA ASN A 124 11.03 14.03 -6.92
C ASN A 124 11.24 12.87 -7.93
N ASN A 125 10.73 11.67 -7.68
CA ASN A 125 10.85 10.53 -8.60
C ASN A 125 9.55 10.24 -9.39
N PRO A 126 9.51 10.42 -10.72
CA PRO A 126 8.29 10.26 -11.52
C PRO A 126 7.91 8.80 -11.82
N PHE A 127 8.78 7.84 -11.52
CA PHE A 127 8.55 6.41 -11.80
C PHE A 127 8.35 5.56 -10.55
N THR A 128 8.28 6.18 -9.37
CA THR A 128 7.97 5.45 -8.13
C THR A 128 6.47 5.39 -7.91
N LEU A 129 5.95 4.17 -7.72
CA LEU A 129 4.66 3.98 -7.06
C LEU A 129 4.84 4.34 -5.60
N ALA A 130 4.59 5.61 -5.26
CA ALA A 130 4.64 6.07 -3.89
C ALA A 130 3.40 5.58 -3.14
N SER A 131 3.59 5.21 -1.88
CA SER A 131 2.47 4.86 -1.01
C SER A 131 1.63 6.11 -0.72
N HIS A 132 0.31 6.00 -0.83
CA HIS A 132 -0.60 7.12 -0.58
C HIS A 132 -1.16 7.07 0.84
N LYS A 133 -1.98 6.06 1.14
CA LYS A 133 -2.40 5.63 2.49
C LYS A 133 -1.59 4.39 2.90
N VAL A 134 -1.72 3.94 4.15
CA VAL A 134 -1.02 2.73 4.61
C VAL A 134 -1.43 1.52 3.77
N ASN A 135 -0.45 0.75 3.31
CA ASN A 135 -0.68 -0.53 2.64
C ASN A 135 -0.55 -1.64 3.69
N TYR A 136 -1.58 -2.49 3.82
CA TYR A 136 -1.60 -3.54 4.84
C TYR A 136 -2.30 -4.81 4.37
N LEU A 137 -1.95 -5.92 5.01
CA LEU A 137 -2.67 -7.19 4.95
C LEU A 137 -2.92 -7.67 6.38
N LEU A 138 -4.20 -7.86 6.71
CA LEU A 138 -4.68 -8.38 7.99
C LEU A 138 -5.30 -9.76 7.73
N PRO A 139 -4.55 -10.86 7.91
CA PRO A 139 -5.08 -12.21 7.73
C PRO A 139 -6.22 -12.53 8.71
N VAL A 140 -6.21 -11.91 9.89
CA VAL A 140 -7.24 -12.14 10.91
C VAL A 140 -7.83 -10.80 11.32
N VAL A 141 -9.08 -10.57 10.97
CA VAL A 141 -9.92 -9.49 11.49
C VAL A 141 -11.18 -10.07 12.10
N TYR A 142 -11.39 -9.80 13.38
CA TYR A 142 -12.57 -10.25 14.10
C TYR A 142 -13.63 -9.15 14.20
N ASN A 143 -14.86 -9.45 13.80
CA ASN A 143 -16.06 -8.62 13.98
C ASN A 143 -17.13 -9.44 14.76
N PRO A 144 -17.56 -9.01 15.96
CA PRO A 144 -18.52 -9.78 16.75
C PRO A 144 -19.94 -9.81 16.15
N SER A 145 -20.27 -8.81 15.34
CA SER A 145 -21.59 -8.56 14.74
C SER A 145 -21.40 -8.02 13.31
N PRO A 146 -20.98 -8.86 12.36
CA PRO A 146 -20.86 -8.46 10.96
C PRO A 146 -22.24 -8.08 10.41
N ASN A 147 -22.27 -7.03 9.59
CA ASN A 147 -23.45 -6.64 8.84
C ASN A 147 -23.67 -7.67 7.73
N GLU A 148 -24.81 -8.37 7.78
CA GLU A 148 -25.18 -9.40 6.80
C GLU A 148 -25.54 -8.82 5.41
N ALA A 149 -25.68 -7.49 5.30
CA ALA A 149 -25.87 -6.83 4.02
C ALA A 149 -24.66 -7.05 3.08
N GLY A 150 -24.92 -7.23 1.79
CA GLY A 150 -23.87 -7.40 0.77
C GLY A 150 -23.61 -8.83 0.30
N LEU A 151 -24.26 -9.83 0.92
CA LEU A 151 -24.24 -11.20 0.41
C LEU A 151 -25.55 -11.63 -0.29
N GLU A 152 -26.50 -10.71 -0.44
CA GLU A 152 -27.79 -11.00 -1.10
C GLU A 152 -27.62 -11.51 -2.55
N ASP A 153 -26.53 -11.12 -3.24
CA ASP A 153 -26.19 -11.63 -4.58
C ASP A 153 -25.87 -13.15 -4.59
N PHE A 154 -25.51 -13.72 -3.42
CA PHE A 154 -25.15 -15.13 -3.26
C PHE A 154 -26.29 -15.97 -2.63
N ASP A 155 -27.38 -15.32 -2.19
CA ASP A 155 -28.57 -16.00 -1.66
C ASP A 155 -29.36 -16.62 -2.82
N VAL A 156 -28.97 -17.83 -3.20
CA VAL A 156 -29.72 -18.68 -4.12
C VAL A 156 -30.91 -19.24 -3.36
N GLU A 157 -32.11 -18.68 -3.59
CA GLU A 157 -33.42 -19.10 -3.04
C GLU A 157 -33.35 -20.12 -1.88
N GLY A 158 -33.13 -19.62 -0.65
CA GLY A 158 -33.27 -20.39 0.59
C GLY A 158 -31.97 -20.80 1.27
N ALA A 159 -30.83 -20.23 0.87
CA ALA A 159 -29.56 -20.40 1.57
C ALA A 159 -29.33 -19.23 2.53
N ASP A 160 -29.54 -19.47 3.83
CA ASP A 160 -29.17 -18.55 4.92
C ASP A 160 -27.65 -18.34 4.89
N THR A 161 -27.21 -17.35 4.11
CA THR A 161 -25.79 -17.05 3.88
C THR A 161 -25.29 -16.27 5.08
N ARG A 162 -24.60 -16.96 5.99
CA ARG A 162 -24.19 -16.38 7.29
C ARG A 162 -22.74 -15.95 7.23
N LEU A 163 -22.51 -14.67 7.50
CA LEU A 163 -21.15 -14.15 7.58
C LEU A 163 -20.38 -14.74 8.76
N ASP A 164 -19.15 -15.15 8.50
CA ASP A 164 -18.21 -15.49 9.55
C ASP A 164 -17.77 -14.22 10.27
N LYS A 165 -17.53 -14.38 11.57
CA LYS A 165 -16.99 -13.31 12.43
C LYS A 165 -15.52 -13.00 12.17
N VAL A 166 -14.85 -13.81 11.35
CA VAL A 166 -13.44 -13.63 11.03
C VAL A 166 -13.28 -13.50 9.53
N GLU A 167 -12.65 -12.43 9.09
CA GLU A 167 -12.35 -12.15 7.68
C GLU A 167 -10.90 -11.72 7.50
N VAL A 168 -10.43 -11.78 6.26
CA VAL A 168 -9.18 -11.16 5.82
C VAL A 168 -9.50 -9.75 5.35
N GLN A 169 -8.73 -8.76 5.80
CA GLN A 169 -8.81 -7.40 5.25
C GLN A 169 -7.48 -6.96 4.67
N PHE A 170 -7.50 -6.27 3.55
CA PHE A 170 -6.29 -5.65 3.01
C PHE A 170 -6.58 -4.31 2.35
N GLN A 171 -5.56 -3.46 2.33
CA GLN A 171 -5.59 -2.18 1.66
C GLN A 171 -4.35 -2.01 0.79
N LEU A 172 -4.58 -1.66 -0.47
CA LEU A 172 -3.56 -1.24 -1.41
C LEU A 172 -3.80 0.22 -1.77
N SER A 173 -2.80 1.07 -1.58
CA SER A 173 -2.94 2.51 -1.77
C SER A 173 -1.67 3.10 -2.35
N VAL A 174 -1.78 3.60 -3.58
CA VAL A 174 -0.65 4.14 -4.34
C VAL A 174 -0.99 5.51 -4.91
N GLN A 175 0.05 6.31 -5.13
CA GLN A 175 -0.03 7.57 -5.86
C GLN A 175 1.14 7.73 -6.81
N VAL A 176 0.88 8.42 -7.92
CA VAL A 176 1.87 8.77 -8.93
C VAL A 176 1.78 10.27 -9.19
N PRO A 177 2.84 11.06 -8.97
CA PRO A 177 2.89 12.45 -9.38
C PRO A 177 2.93 12.54 -10.91
N VAL A 178 1.95 13.22 -11.50
CA VAL A 178 1.78 13.35 -12.95
C VAL A 178 2.15 14.73 -13.49
N TRP A 179 2.15 15.77 -12.65
CA TRP A 179 2.48 17.13 -13.07
C TRP A 179 3.13 17.92 -11.94
N ARG A 180 4.40 18.32 -12.09
CA ARG A 180 5.12 19.17 -11.13
C ARG A 180 5.08 20.63 -11.54
N GLY A 181 5.12 21.51 -10.54
CA GLY A 181 5.24 22.95 -10.77
C GLY A 181 3.94 23.67 -11.11
N PHE A 182 2.79 22.98 -11.08
CA PHE A 182 1.50 23.51 -11.55
C PHE A 182 1.11 24.85 -10.90
N LEU A 183 1.45 25.03 -9.62
CA LEU A 183 1.20 26.25 -8.84
C LEU A 183 2.50 26.79 -8.19
N GLY A 184 3.64 26.60 -8.87
CA GLY A 184 4.97 26.99 -8.40
C GLY A 184 5.84 25.79 -8.02
N LYS A 185 7.13 26.05 -7.77
CA LYS A 185 8.17 25.01 -7.65
C LYS A 185 7.93 23.96 -6.56
N ALA A 186 7.17 24.31 -5.52
CA ALA A 186 6.86 23.44 -4.38
C ALA A 186 5.47 22.78 -4.49
N SER A 187 5.00 22.51 -5.72
CA SER A 187 3.69 21.92 -5.96
C SER A 187 3.73 20.80 -6.98
N PHE A 188 2.82 19.84 -6.83
CA PHE A 188 2.63 18.76 -7.80
C PHE A 188 1.20 18.22 -7.74
N MET A 189 0.75 17.67 -8.87
CA MET A 189 -0.50 16.95 -9.00
C MET A 189 -0.21 15.46 -9.10
N SER A 190 -0.96 14.66 -8.35
CA SER A 190 -0.89 13.20 -8.32
C SER A 190 -2.20 12.57 -8.72
N LEU A 191 -2.13 11.40 -9.35
CA LEU A 191 -3.23 10.46 -9.40
C LEU A 191 -2.99 9.42 -8.32
N ALA A 192 -4.01 9.16 -7.50
CA ALA A 192 -3.96 8.14 -6.47
C ALA A 192 -5.09 7.14 -6.64
N TYR A 193 -4.87 5.94 -6.13
CA TYR A 193 -5.88 4.90 -6.08
C TYR A 193 -5.72 4.11 -4.79
N THR A 194 -6.80 4.02 -4.03
CA THR A 194 -6.91 3.15 -2.86
C THR A 194 -7.95 2.07 -3.11
N ASN A 195 -7.57 0.83 -2.84
CA ASN A 195 -8.48 -0.30 -2.79
C ASN A 195 -8.49 -0.87 -1.37
N LYS A 196 -9.68 -1.06 -0.78
CA LYS A 196 -9.86 -1.73 0.50
C LYS A 196 -10.81 -2.92 0.32
N SER A 197 -10.38 -4.11 0.70
CA SER A 197 -11.15 -5.33 0.49
C SER A 197 -11.37 -6.12 1.78
N PHE A 198 -12.55 -6.73 1.89
CA PHE A 198 -13.05 -7.50 3.02
C PHE A 198 -13.46 -8.88 2.51
N TRP A 199 -12.68 -9.90 2.89
CA TRP A 199 -12.74 -11.22 2.28
C TRP A 199 -13.09 -12.28 3.33
N GLN A 200 -14.20 -12.99 3.10
CA GLN A 200 -14.65 -14.12 3.91
C GLN A 200 -13.81 -15.38 3.62
N ALA A 201 -12.48 -15.26 3.70
CA ALA A 201 -11.51 -16.30 3.34
C ALA A 201 -11.71 -17.62 4.09
N TYR A 202 -12.35 -17.56 5.26
CA TYR A 202 -12.57 -18.70 6.14
C TYR A 202 -13.98 -19.28 6.02
N ASN A 203 -14.91 -18.56 5.38
CA ASN A 203 -16.26 -19.05 5.15
C ASN A 203 -16.24 -20.01 3.95
N SER A 204 -15.80 -21.24 4.20
CA SER A 204 -15.79 -22.30 3.18
C SER A 204 -17.18 -22.83 2.84
N GLU A 205 -18.17 -22.62 3.71
CA GLU A 205 -19.57 -23.02 3.46
C GLU A 205 -20.15 -22.23 2.27
N ASP A 206 -19.78 -20.95 2.16
CA ASP A 206 -20.24 -20.05 1.09
C ASP A 206 -19.18 -19.80 0.00
N SER A 207 -18.20 -20.70 -0.17
CA SER A 207 -17.12 -20.59 -1.18
C SER A 207 -16.20 -19.37 -1.03
N SER A 208 -16.06 -18.87 0.20
CA SER A 208 -15.11 -17.83 0.60
C SER A 208 -15.20 -16.53 -0.21
N PRO A 209 -16.38 -15.88 -0.25
CA PRO A 209 -16.63 -14.74 -1.11
C PRO A 209 -15.95 -13.47 -0.60
N PHE A 210 -15.69 -12.53 -1.51
CA PHE A 210 -15.46 -11.15 -1.10
C PHE A 210 -16.79 -10.55 -0.66
N ARG A 211 -16.86 -10.12 0.60
CA ARG A 211 -18.02 -9.42 1.14
C ARG A 211 -18.11 -8.04 0.51
N GLU A 212 -17.00 -7.31 0.52
CA GLU A 212 -16.96 -5.93 0.06
C GLU A 212 -15.58 -5.55 -0.49
N THR A 213 -15.57 -4.70 -1.51
CA THR A 213 -14.37 -4.03 -2.00
C THR A 213 -14.71 -2.56 -2.26
N ASN A 214 -13.92 -1.63 -1.76
CA ASN A 214 -14.06 -0.21 -2.05
C ASN A 214 -12.93 0.27 -2.95
N HIS A 215 -13.30 0.99 -4.00
CA HIS A 215 -12.45 1.59 -5.01
C HIS A 215 -12.46 3.10 -4.81
N GLU A 216 -11.30 3.70 -4.56
CA GLU A 216 -11.17 5.13 -4.25
C GLU A 216 -10.08 5.78 -5.13
N PRO A 217 -10.40 6.12 -6.40
CA PRO A 217 -9.52 6.95 -7.22
C PRO A 217 -9.58 8.42 -6.80
N GLU A 218 -8.42 9.09 -6.83
CA GLU A 218 -8.27 10.48 -6.41
C GLU A 218 -7.35 11.23 -7.38
N MET A 219 -7.66 12.50 -7.63
CA MET A 219 -6.71 13.44 -8.24
C MET A 219 -6.42 14.52 -7.21
N ILE A 220 -5.14 14.65 -6.86
CA ILE A 220 -4.68 15.39 -5.68
C ILE A 220 -3.68 16.44 -6.11
N VAL A 221 -3.95 17.70 -5.83
CA VAL A 221 -2.97 18.78 -5.93
C VAL A 221 -2.35 18.99 -4.56
N THR A 222 -1.03 18.87 -4.47
CA THR A 222 -0.25 19.04 -3.24
C THR A 222 0.64 20.26 -3.34
N TRP A 223 0.69 21.06 -2.28
CA TRP A 223 1.65 22.14 -2.09
C TRP A 223 2.42 21.92 -0.80
N LEU A 224 3.74 21.96 -0.90
CA LEU A 224 4.63 21.87 0.26
C LEU A 224 4.76 23.24 0.91
N ASN A 225 4.75 23.27 2.24
CA ASN A 225 4.82 24.49 3.01
C ASN A 225 5.85 24.32 4.14
N ASP A 226 6.21 25.43 4.78
CA ASP A 226 7.16 25.46 5.89
C ASP A 226 6.77 26.46 7.01
N TRP A 227 5.59 27.08 6.92
CA TRP A 227 5.11 28.01 7.95
C TRP A 227 4.73 27.28 9.23
N SER A 228 4.83 27.96 10.37
CA SER A 228 4.62 27.38 11.69
C SER A 228 3.53 28.11 12.50
N VAL A 229 2.78 27.36 13.30
CA VAL A 229 1.74 27.86 14.21
C VAL A 229 1.71 27.01 15.48
N LEU A 230 1.73 27.66 16.65
CA LEU A 230 1.67 26.98 17.96
C LEU A 230 2.73 25.85 18.15
N GLY A 231 3.89 25.97 17.50
CA GLY A 231 4.96 24.97 17.54
C GLY A 231 4.79 23.80 16.58
N PHE A 232 3.74 23.78 15.76
CA PHE A 232 3.57 22.86 14.64
C PHE A 232 3.99 23.54 13.33
N GLN A 233 4.71 22.82 12.48
CA GLN A 233 4.99 23.24 11.11
C GLN A 233 3.94 22.65 10.17
N ASN A 234 3.36 23.46 9.27
CA ASN A 234 2.55 22.95 8.18
C ASN A 234 3.48 22.45 7.07
N VAL A 235 3.52 21.14 6.84
CA VAL A 235 4.51 20.52 5.91
C VAL A 235 3.95 20.32 4.50
N ALA A 236 2.63 20.13 4.39
CA ALA A 236 1.94 19.98 3.12
C ALA A 236 0.47 20.34 3.26
N ASN A 237 -0.14 20.81 2.17
CA ASN A 237 -1.58 20.94 2.01
C ASN A 237 -2.00 20.27 0.72
N GLN A 238 -3.16 19.63 0.72
CA GLN A 238 -3.74 18.97 -0.43
C GLN A 238 -5.12 19.50 -0.73
N LEU A 239 -5.47 19.56 -2.01
CA LEU A 239 -6.84 19.70 -2.50
C LEU A 239 -7.08 18.56 -3.49
N ALA A 240 -8.16 17.82 -3.33
CA ALA A 240 -8.43 16.66 -4.15
C ALA A 240 -9.88 16.57 -4.59
N ILE A 241 -10.06 16.01 -5.79
CA ILE A 241 -11.31 15.38 -6.20
C ILE A 241 -11.19 13.88 -5.95
N ASN A 242 -12.23 13.31 -5.36
CA ASN A 242 -12.24 11.94 -4.88
C ASN A 242 -13.57 11.30 -5.25
N HIS A 243 -13.48 10.12 -5.85
CA HIS A 243 -14.62 9.23 -6.04
C HIS A 243 -14.40 8.02 -5.16
N GLN A 244 -15.44 7.51 -4.51
CA GLN A 244 -15.38 6.25 -3.79
C GLN A 244 -16.64 5.45 -4.10
N SER A 245 -16.47 4.21 -4.52
CA SER A 245 -17.58 3.28 -4.77
C SER A 245 -17.19 1.85 -4.43
N ASN A 246 -18.19 0.98 -4.27
CA ASN A 246 -17.95 -0.44 -4.01
C ASN A 246 -17.99 -1.34 -5.25
N GLY A 247 -18.29 -0.77 -6.42
CA GLY A 247 -18.34 -1.51 -7.69
C GLY A 247 -19.48 -2.54 -7.77
N ARG A 248 -20.45 -2.49 -6.85
CA ARG A 248 -21.66 -3.32 -6.86
C ARG A 248 -22.76 -2.67 -7.68
N SER A 249 -23.89 -3.36 -7.82
CA SER A 249 -25.06 -2.90 -8.57
C SER A 249 -26.34 -3.02 -7.74
N GLY A 250 -27.41 -2.33 -8.16
CA GLY A 250 -28.73 -2.45 -7.51
C GLY A 250 -28.72 -2.00 -6.05
N SER A 251 -29.43 -2.72 -5.18
CA SER A 251 -29.56 -2.40 -3.75
C SER A 251 -28.24 -2.45 -2.98
N LEU A 252 -27.23 -3.12 -3.53
CA LEU A 252 -25.89 -3.23 -2.94
C LEU A 252 -24.92 -2.15 -3.43
N SER A 253 -25.30 -1.37 -4.45
CA SER A 253 -24.48 -0.27 -4.95
C SER A 253 -24.29 0.77 -3.85
N ARG A 254 -23.05 1.19 -3.63
CA ARG A 254 -22.70 2.32 -2.76
C ARG A 254 -21.68 3.18 -3.45
N SER A 255 -21.91 4.48 -3.50
CA SER A 255 -21.01 5.43 -4.13
C SER A 255 -21.23 6.86 -3.64
N TRP A 256 -20.17 7.66 -3.73
CA TRP A 256 -20.23 9.10 -3.48
C TRP A 256 -19.00 9.80 -4.04
N ASN A 257 -19.16 11.09 -4.31
CA ASN A 257 -18.13 11.96 -4.85
C ASN A 257 -17.83 13.11 -3.89
N ARG A 258 -16.56 13.48 -3.75
CA ARG A 258 -16.09 14.47 -2.78
C ARG A 258 -15.04 15.41 -3.37
N ILE A 259 -15.06 16.65 -2.89
CA ILE A 259 -13.91 17.55 -2.92
C ILE A 259 -13.40 17.68 -1.50
N TYR A 260 -12.12 17.46 -1.24
CA TYR A 260 -11.55 17.63 0.10
C TYR A 260 -10.29 18.46 0.10
N ALA A 261 -10.04 19.12 1.23
CA ALA A 261 -8.73 19.66 1.55
C ALA A 261 -8.10 18.78 2.65
N ASN A 262 -6.77 18.65 2.67
CA ASN A 262 -6.06 17.95 3.73
C ASN A 262 -4.84 18.75 4.17
N PHE A 263 -4.76 19.07 5.45
CA PHE A 263 -3.70 19.92 6.01
C PHE A 263 -2.83 19.09 6.94
N PHE A 264 -1.53 19.05 6.68
CA PHE A 264 -0.57 18.26 7.46
C PHE A 264 0.28 19.16 8.34
N PHE A 265 0.23 18.88 9.64
CA PHE A 265 0.97 19.60 10.67
C PHE A 265 1.90 18.65 11.40
N GLU A 266 3.16 19.02 11.51
CA GLU A 266 4.20 18.21 12.12
C GLU A 266 4.81 18.93 13.31
N ARG A 267 5.11 18.17 14.37
CA ARG A 267 5.95 18.61 15.47
C ARG A 267 6.71 17.42 16.02
N GLU A 268 8.04 17.50 15.99
CA GLU A 268 8.93 16.44 16.48
C GLU A 268 8.57 15.09 15.83
N ASN A 269 8.03 14.16 16.62
CA ASN A 269 7.68 12.81 16.16
C ASN A 269 6.16 12.60 16.00
N VAL A 270 5.40 13.68 15.95
CA VAL A 270 3.95 13.70 15.75
C VAL A 270 3.61 14.39 14.44
N ILE A 271 2.78 13.74 13.63
CA ILE A 271 2.10 14.35 12.49
C ILE A 271 0.59 14.28 12.71
N ILE A 272 -0.11 15.39 12.45
CA ILE A 272 -1.55 15.53 12.56
C ILE A 272 -2.08 15.97 11.21
N SER A 273 -3.19 15.40 10.79
CA SER A 273 -3.91 15.83 9.61
C SER A 273 -5.35 16.21 9.92
N PHE A 274 -5.83 17.25 9.25
CA PHE A 274 -7.24 17.62 9.23
C PHE A 274 -7.73 17.63 7.80
N LYS A 275 -8.72 16.78 7.53
CA LYS A 275 -9.24 16.52 6.20
C LYS A 275 -10.75 16.81 6.13
N PRO A 276 -11.17 18.08 5.98
CA PRO A 276 -12.55 18.41 5.68
C PRO A 276 -12.89 18.08 4.23
N TRP A 277 -14.13 17.65 3.99
CA TRP A 277 -14.66 17.42 2.64
C TRP A 277 -16.04 18.04 2.44
N TYR A 278 -16.35 18.25 1.17
CA TYR A 278 -17.66 18.58 0.66
C TYR A 278 -18.12 17.44 -0.25
N ARG A 279 -19.26 16.83 0.06
CA ARG A 279 -19.90 15.85 -0.82
C ARG A 279 -20.47 16.59 -2.04
N ILE A 280 -20.10 16.14 -3.23
CA ILE A 280 -20.71 16.62 -4.47
C ILE A 280 -22.13 16.05 -4.52
N PRO A 281 -23.19 16.88 -4.61
CA PRO A 281 -24.56 16.40 -4.64
C PRO A 281 -24.85 15.55 -5.88
N GLU A 282 -25.67 14.54 -5.71
CA GLU A 282 -26.15 13.65 -6.76
C GLU A 282 -27.69 13.72 -6.83
N ASP A 283 -28.27 13.40 -7.97
CA ASP A 283 -29.73 13.38 -8.11
C ASP A 283 -30.30 12.29 -7.21
N ARG A 284 -31.32 12.61 -6.41
CA ARG A 284 -31.86 11.70 -5.37
C ARG A 284 -32.33 10.34 -5.92
N GLU A 285 -32.77 10.29 -7.17
CA GLU A 285 -33.21 9.04 -7.83
C GLU A 285 -32.04 8.11 -8.19
N ASN A 286 -30.83 8.66 -8.30
CA ASN A 286 -29.60 7.96 -8.65
C ASN A 286 -28.57 7.93 -7.50
N ASP A 287 -28.96 8.41 -6.30
CA ASP A 287 -28.10 8.47 -5.14
C ASP A 287 -28.20 7.17 -4.34
N ASP A 288 -27.15 6.36 -4.41
CA ASP A 288 -27.06 5.04 -3.77
C ASP A 288 -27.15 5.09 -2.22
N ASN A 289 -26.79 6.22 -1.63
CA ASN A 289 -26.68 6.40 -0.17
C ASN A 289 -26.88 7.89 0.19
N PRO A 290 -28.13 8.40 0.10
CA PRO A 290 -28.42 9.83 0.19
C PRO A 290 -28.15 10.44 1.56
N ASP A 291 -28.10 9.62 2.60
CA ASP A 291 -27.86 9.97 3.99
C ASP A 291 -26.43 9.66 4.47
N ILE A 292 -25.48 9.33 3.59
CA ILE A 292 -24.09 8.99 3.98
C ILE A 292 -23.40 10.04 4.86
N GLU A 293 -23.69 11.33 4.67
CA GLU A 293 -23.13 12.41 5.50
C GLU A 293 -23.70 12.41 6.94
N ALA A 294 -24.85 11.77 7.17
CA ALA A 294 -25.39 11.56 8.51
C ALA A 294 -24.52 10.59 9.33
N TYR A 295 -23.68 9.78 8.69
CA TYR A 295 -22.84 8.78 9.36
C TYR A 295 -21.36 9.16 9.31
N LEU A 296 -20.85 9.48 8.12
CA LEU A 296 -19.43 9.76 7.92
C LEU A 296 -19.07 11.21 8.28
N GLY A 297 -20.06 12.12 8.29
CA GLY A 297 -19.85 13.53 8.56
C GLY A 297 -19.16 14.28 7.42
N HIS A 298 -18.42 15.32 7.78
CA HIS A 298 -17.83 16.28 6.85
C HIS A 298 -16.32 16.46 7.02
N PHE A 299 -15.69 15.70 7.92
CA PHE A 299 -14.26 15.77 8.15
C PHE A 299 -13.70 14.51 8.81
N GLU A 300 -12.39 14.35 8.67
CA GLU A 300 -11.58 13.36 9.36
C GLU A 300 -10.41 14.08 10.04
N LEU A 301 -10.13 13.69 11.27
CA LEU A 301 -8.91 14.07 12.00
C LEU A 301 -8.06 12.82 12.14
N ALA A 302 -6.78 12.90 11.80
CA ALA A 302 -5.85 11.82 12.07
C ALA A 302 -4.58 12.33 12.72
N GLY A 303 -3.93 11.46 13.49
CA GLY A 303 -2.68 11.76 14.16
C GLY A 303 -1.80 10.52 14.23
N THR A 304 -0.51 10.66 13.97
CA THR A 304 0.46 9.57 14.08
C THR A 304 1.63 10.02 14.95
N PHE A 305 1.94 9.20 15.96
CA PHE A 305 3.14 9.31 16.78
C PHE A 305 4.13 8.22 16.38
N THR A 306 5.39 8.57 16.14
CA THR A 306 6.46 7.61 15.84
C THR A 306 7.50 7.59 16.97
N GLY A 307 7.63 6.46 17.64
CA GLY A 307 8.64 6.26 18.68
C GLY A 307 10.04 6.00 18.10
N ALA A 308 11.08 6.32 18.87
CA ALA A 308 12.48 6.10 18.47
C ALA A 308 12.83 4.61 18.25
N ASN A 309 12.06 3.68 18.83
CA ASN A 309 12.21 2.24 18.68
C ASN A 309 11.51 1.68 17.41
N GLY A 310 11.04 2.55 16.51
CA GLY A 310 10.41 2.14 15.25
C GLY A 310 8.93 1.74 15.36
N HIS A 311 8.34 1.85 16.55
CA HIS A 311 6.90 1.72 16.75
C HIS A 311 6.18 2.99 16.27
N SER A 312 4.98 2.83 15.73
CA SER A 312 4.10 3.93 15.35
C SER A 312 2.69 3.67 15.85
N VAL A 313 2.06 4.68 16.43
CA VAL A 313 0.66 4.64 16.83
C VAL A 313 -0.08 5.71 16.06
N SER A 314 -1.11 5.32 15.32
CA SER A 314 -1.95 6.24 14.56
C SER A 314 -3.39 6.17 15.05
N MET A 315 -4.05 7.31 15.08
CA MET A 315 -5.47 7.45 15.41
C MET A 315 -6.17 8.16 14.27
N MET A 316 -7.42 7.80 14.00
CA MET A 316 -8.34 8.52 13.14
C MET A 316 -9.67 8.71 13.85
N LEU A 317 -10.26 9.89 13.71
CA LEU A 317 -11.58 10.26 14.20
C LEU A 317 -12.41 10.86 13.07
N ARG A 318 -13.65 10.38 12.93
CA ARG A 318 -14.71 11.03 12.14
C ARG A 318 -15.90 11.33 13.03
N ASN A 319 -16.59 12.42 12.73
CA ASN A 319 -17.81 12.78 13.43
C ASN A 319 -18.74 13.60 12.53
N ASN A 320 -20.05 13.35 12.63
CA ASN A 320 -21.06 14.08 11.86
C ASN A 320 -21.43 15.45 12.45
N LEU A 321 -21.08 15.72 13.71
CA LEU A 321 -21.41 16.92 14.49
C LEU A 321 -22.91 17.25 14.54
N ARG A 322 -23.76 16.22 14.42
CA ARG A 322 -25.23 16.36 14.51
C ARG A 322 -25.71 16.03 15.92
N SER A 323 -26.97 16.37 16.21
CA SER A 323 -27.61 16.01 17.48
C SER A 323 -27.80 14.50 17.63
N ASP A 324 -28.13 13.82 16.53
CA ASP A 324 -28.08 12.37 16.33
C ASP A 324 -26.65 11.99 15.92
N ASN A 325 -25.75 12.01 16.90
CA ASN A 325 -24.32 11.95 16.64
C ASN A 325 -23.86 10.55 16.18
N HIS A 326 -23.21 10.49 15.02
CA HIS A 326 -22.53 9.33 14.49
C HIS A 326 -21.06 9.66 14.23
N GLY A 327 -20.21 8.65 14.25
CA GLY A 327 -18.79 8.83 14.02
C GLY A 327 -18.04 7.50 13.96
N ALA A 328 -16.73 7.61 13.81
CA ALA A 328 -15.83 6.48 13.78
C ALA A 328 -14.53 6.80 14.48
N PHE A 329 -13.93 5.79 15.09
CA PHE A 329 -12.60 5.83 15.66
C PHE A 329 -11.80 4.65 15.14
N GLU A 330 -10.57 4.91 14.69
CA GLU A 330 -9.62 3.88 14.32
C GLU A 330 -8.31 4.09 15.10
N LEU A 331 -7.77 3.00 15.63
CA LEU A 331 -6.46 2.94 16.25
C LEU A 331 -5.60 1.94 15.48
N ARG A 332 -4.42 2.37 15.05
CA ARG A 332 -3.44 1.54 14.36
C ARG A 332 -2.14 1.50 15.14
N TRP A 333 -1.54 0.33 15.26
CA TRP A 333 -0.25 0.13 15.88
C TRP A 333 0.67 -0.65 14.96
N GLY A 334 1.71 0.02 14.46
CA GLY A 334 2.78 -0.57 13.67
C GLY A 334 4.03 -0.79 14.51
N PHE A 335 4.68 -1.94 14.37
CA PHE A 335 5.90 -2.26 15.12
C PHE A 335 6.87 -3.12 14.29
N PRO A 336 8.18 -3.06 14.56
CA PRO A 336 9.14 -3.86 13.81
C PRO A 336 8.99 -5.36 14.13
N LEU A 337 8.93 -6.20 13.09
CA LEU A 337 8.99 -7.67 13.15
C LEU A 337 10.27 -8.18 12.45
N GLY A 338 11.37 -7.45 12.60
CA GLY A 338 12.64 -7.68 11.91
C GLY A 338 13.04 -6.49 11.04
N SER A 339 13.95 -6.71 10.09
CA SER A 339 14.48 -5.66 9.20
C SER A 339 13.56 -5.35 8.01
N ARG A 340 12.68 -6.28 7.62
CA ARG A 340 11.91 -6.20 6.36
C ARG A 340 10.39 -6.21 6.53
N VAL A 341 9.90 -6.70 7.67
CA VAL A 341 8.46 -6.87 7.92
C VAL A 341 8.07 -6.06 9.14
N ARG A 342 6.92 -5.39 9.07
CA ARG A 342 6.34 -4.66 10.20
C ARG A 342 5.03 -5.33 10.60
N GLY A 343 4.91 -5.62 11.89
CA GLY A 343 3.66 -6.05 12.49
C GLY A 343 2.69 -4.89 12.54
N TYR A 344 1.41 -5.21 12.40
CA TYR A 344 0.35 -4.22 12.29
C TYR A 344 -0.92 -4.71 12.99
N VAL A 345 -1.43 -3.89 13.90
CA VAL A 345 -2.70 -4.10 14.59
C VAL A 345 -3.60 -2.93 14.26
N LYS A 346 -4.85 -3.22 13.92
CA LYS A 346 -5.88 -2.21 13.61
C LYS A 346 -7.12 -2.50 14.43
N TYR A 347 -7.59 -1.51 15.17
CA TYR A 347 -8.88 -1.55 15.84
C TYR A 347 -9.76 -0.45 15.24
N PHE A 348 -10.98 -0.79 14.86
CA PHE A 348 -11.96 0.16 14.34
C PHE A 348 -13.27 0.02 15.12
N THR A 349 -13.92 1.14 15.41
CA THR A 349 -15.26 1.17 16.00
C THR A 349 -16.06 2.34 15.45
N GLY A 350 -17.34 2.11 15.15
CA GLY A 350 -18.27 3.12 14.64
C GLY A 350 -18.73 2.83 13.21
N TYR A 351 -19.03 3.90 12.46
CA TYR A 351 -19.72 3.81 11.17
C TYR A 351 -18.77 3.95 9.97
N GLY A 352 -19.10 3.28 8.86
CA GLY A 352 -18.40 3.43 7.59
C GLY A 352 -16.97 2.91 7.59
N GLU A 353 -16.73 1.74 8.18
CA GLU A 353 -15.47 1.03 7.94
C GLU A 353 -15.32 0.69 6.46
N SER A 354 -16.42 0.29 5.84
CA SER A 354 -16.59 0.06 4.41
C SER A 354 -17.78 0.88 3.89
N LEU A 355 -17.98 0.94 2.57
CA LEU A 355 -19.17 1.60 2.02
C LEU A 355 -20.45 0.81 2.25
N ILE A 356 -20.43 -0.52 2.18
CA ILE A 356 -21.63 -1.32 2.52
C ILE A 356 -22.02 -1.20 3.99
N ASP A 357 -21.06 -0.90 4.87
CA ASP A 357 -21.26 -0.68 6.31
C ASP A 357 -21.33 0.83 6.68
N TYR A 358 -21.69 1.72 5.74
CA TYR A 358 -21.66 3.17 5.99
C TYR A 358 -22.66 3.60 7.08
N ASP A 359 -23.82 2.95 7.13
CA ASP A 359 -24.94 3.19 8.04
C ASP A 359 -24.99 2.19 9.21
N GLU A 360 -24.02 1.27 9.27
CA GLU A 360 -23.93 0.24 10.31
C GLU A 360 -22.74 0.44 11.25
N ALA A 361 -22.99 0.27 12.54
CA ALA A 361 -21.96 0.40 13.57
C ALA A 361 -21.20 -0.93 13.74
N VAL A 362 -19.93 -0.95 13.33
CA VAL A 362 -19.09 -2.14 13.42
C VAL A 362 -17.98 -1.98 14.46
N ASN A 363 -17.47 -3.11 14.96
CA ASN A 363 -16.33 -3.16 15.87
C ASN A 363 -15.36 -4.23 15.37
N THR A 364 -14.21 -3.84 14.85
CA THR A 364 -13.26 -4.79 14.27
C THR A 364 -11.89 -4.72 14.94
N LEU A 365 -11.28 -5.88 15.17
CA LEU A 365 -9.91 -6.00 15.64
C LEU A 365 -9.13 -6.89 14.67
N GLY A 366 -8.15 -6.30 14.01
CA GLY A 366 -7.31 -6.93 13.01
C GLY A 366 -5.85 -7.03 13.43
N VAL A 367 -5.20 -8.13 13.07
CA VAL A 367 -3.77 -8.35 13.25
C VAL A 367 -3.15 -8.86 11.95
N GLY A 368 -2.00 -8.31 11.57
CA GLY A 368 -1.28 -8.69 10.37
C GLY A 368 -0.02 -7.87 10.14
N PHE A 369 0.15 -7.40 8.90
CA PHE A 369 1.39 -6.82 8.40
C PHE A 369 1.16 -5.48 7.71
N GLU A 370 2.05 -4.53 7.99
CA GLU A 370 2.17 -3.27 7.26
C GLU A 370 3.18 -3.50 6.13
N LEU A 371 2.73 -3.34 4.88
CA LEU A 371 3.52 -3.56 3.68
C LEU A 371 4.28 -2.29 3.28
N ALA A 372 3.62 -1.13 3.40
CA ALA A 372 4.23 0.17 3.18
C ALA A 372 3.52 1.24 4.02
N ARG A 373 4.29 2.18 4.56
CA ARG A 373 3.75 3.33 5.29
C ARG A 373 3.03 4.27 4.31
N GLY A 374 1.91 4.84 4.72
CA GLY A 374 1.22 5.88 3.97
C GLY A 374 1.84 7.26 4.19
N THR A 375 1.55 8.18 3.28
CA THR A 375 1.74 9.62 3.49
C THR A 375 0.57 10.28 4.24
N GLN A 376 -0.57 9.58 4.32
CA GLN A 376 -1.79 9.98 5.04
C GLN A 376 -2.08 9.13 6.28
#